data_AF-A0A952INS6-F1
#
_entry.id   AF-A0A952INS6-F1
#
_cell.length_a   1.000
_cell.length_b   1.000
_cell.length_c   1.000
_cell.angle_alpha   90.00
_cell.angle_beta   90.00
_cell.angle_gamma   90.00
#
_symmetry.space_group_name_H-M   'P 1'
#
loop_
_entity.id
_entity.type
_entity.pdbx_description
1 polymer ?
#
loop_
_entity_poly.entity_id
_entity_poly.type
_entity_poly.pdbx_seq_one_letter_code
_entity_poly.pdbx_strand_id
1 'polypeptide(L)'
;MGNCAAKYQIKAAKDRESLKHNLLKASGIQWQEKPEQYCDYRLDGQSDSGWVRVKQYTNGTLYLEASTQAGLNTLSEYAGKGSGAQAAKSKTGKKIESSGKVEAKPRGLLDIEGAYIGTDESGKGDYFGPLVVAGVYVDEGTMPVLQELGVADSKKLTDRDIQRLAAQIKETVGEKAISVIEIGPAKYNQLYDKFKRSGKNLNHLLAWAHATSIENLLTALEETDSVCSQAVADQFGNERYILSQLKDKGKAITLHQTPKAEANIGVAAASIIARHRFVRKIGALSGQFEVELPLGAGPRVLQQAKRFVTRHGGEALTQVAKMHFKTTQQVL
;
A
#
# COMPACT_ATOMS: atom_id res chain seq x y z
N MET A 1 10.13 -12.00 31.65
CA MET A 1 10.45 -10.57 31.66
C MET A 1 10.48 -10.11 30.21
N GLY A 2 9.68 -9.11 29.84
CA GLY A 2 9.58 -8.64 28.45
C GLY A 2 10.75 -7.73 28.08
N ASN A 3 11.11 -7.70 26.80
CA ASN A 3 12.11 -6.76 26.27
C ASN A 3 11.65 -5.32 26.48
N CYS A 4 12.58 -4.42 26.79
CA CYS A 4 12.34 -2.99 26.92
C CYS A 4 12.75 -2.29 25.62
N ALA A 5 11.98 -1.30 25.14
CA ALA A 5 12.31 -0.57 23.92
C ALA A 5 11.97 0.92 23.99
N ALA A 6 12.72 1.73 23.23
CA ALA A 6 12.51 3.17 23.08
C ALA A 6 12.68 3.59 21.61
N LYS A 7 12.03 4.70 21.23
CA LYS A 7 12.04 5.25 19.87
C LYS A 7 12.35 6.75 19.88
N TYR A 8 13.24 7.18 19.00
CA TYR A 8 13.62 8.58 18.80
C TYR A 8 13.61 8.93 17.30
N GLN A 9 13.72 10.22 16.98
CA GLN A 9 13.81 10.73 15.60
C GLN A 9 15.08 11.56 15.42
N ILE A 10 15.96 11.10 14.52
CA ILE A 10 17.25 11.72 14.19
C ILE A 10 17.29 11.96 12.68
N LYS A 11 16.80 13.13 12.27
CA LYS A 11 16.56 13.47 10.86
C LYS A 11 17.84 13.82 10.10
N ALA A 12 18.84 14.41 10.76
CA ALA A 12 20.09 14.81 10.10
C ALA A 12 21.06 13.62 9.98
N ALA A 13 21.57 13.35 8.77
CA ALA A 13 22.51 12.25 8.53
C ALA A 13 23.80 12.38 9.36
N LYS A 14 24.32 13.60 9.51
CA LYS A 14 25.50 13.90 10.34
C LYS A 14 25.29 13.49 11.80
N ASP A 15 24.09 13.69 12.34
CA ASP A 15 23.76 13.32 13.72
C ASP A 15 23.64 11.80 13.86
N ARG A 16 23.15 11.10 12.83
CA ARG A 16 23.10 9.63 12.79
C ARG A 16 24.50 9.02 12.77
N GLU A 17 25.41 9.56 11.95
CA GLU A 17 26.81 9.12 11.93
C GLU A 17 27.53 9.42 13.25
N SER A 18 27.33 10.62 13.81
CA SER A 18 27.89 11.02 15.10
C SER A 18 27.38 10.10 16.22
N LEU A 19 26.09 9.74 16.19
CA LEU A 19 25.51 8.80 17.14
C LEU A 19 26.11 7.40 17.00
N LYS A 20 26.30 6.88 15.77
CA LYS A 20 26.96 5.59 15.54
C LYS A 20 28.35 5.58 16.19
N HIS A 21 29.13 6.63 15.96
CA HIS A 21 30.48 6.78 16.53
C HIS A 21 30.46 6.81 18.06
N ASN A 22 29.52 7.53 18.66
CA ASN A 22 29.37 7.61 20.11
C ASN A 22 28.95 6.27 20.72
N LEU A 23 28.04 5.54 20.08
CA LEU A 23 27.62 4.20 20.52
C LEU A 23 28.77 3.21 20.47
N LEU A 24 29.55 3.20 19.38
CA LEU A 24 30.72 2.31 19.26
C LEU A 24 31.82 2.61 20.29
N LYS A 25 31.86 3.83 20.84
CA LYS A 25 32.75 4.24 21.93
C LYS A 25 32.20 4.00 23.34
N ALA A 26 30.98 3.49 23.46
CA ALA A 26 30.36 3.20 24.76
C ALA A 26 31.20 2.15 25.51
N SER A 27 31.82 2.57 26.62
CA SER A 27 32.57 1.66 27.48
C SER A 27 31.64 0.63 28.12
N GLY A 28 32.03 -0.64 28.10
CA GLY A 28 31.27 -1.74 28.71
C GLY A 28 30.24 -2.42 27.81
N ILE A 29 30.23 -2.12 26.49
CA ILE A 29 29.42 -2.85 25.51
C ILE A 29 30.31 -3.32 24.37
N GLN A 30 30.34 -4.63 24.13
CA GLN A 30 30.96 -5.19 22.93
C GLN A 30 29.96 -5.18 21.79
N TRP A 31 30.21 -4.35 20.77
CA TRP A 31 29.31 -4.18 19.63
C TRP A 31 29.68 -5.05 18.44
N GLN A 32 28.66 -5.58 17.79
CA GLN A 32 28.72 -6.20 16.47
C GLN A 32 27.77 -5.48 15.53
N GLU A 33 28.31 -4.92 14.46
CA GLU A 33 27.49 -4.38 13.37
C GLU A 33 26.94 -5.51 12.49
N LYS A 34 25.66 -5.43 12.15
CA LYS A 34 25.00 -6.38 11.26
C LYS A 34 24.27 -5.63 10.15
N PRO A 35 24.28 -6.14 8.91
CA PRO A 35 23.44 -5.58 7.86
C PRO A 35 21.97 -5.84 8.19
N GLU A 36 21.13 -4.81 8.02
CA GLU A 36 19.67 -4.95 8.11
C GLU A 36 19.02 -4.00 7.11
N GLN A 37 18.02 -4.52 6.39
CA GLN A 37 17.32 -3.75 5.37
C GLN A 37 16.67 -2.51 6.00
N TYR A 38 16.80 -1.37 5.31
CA TYR A 38 16.27 -0.07 5.74
C TYR A 38 16.93 0.55 6.98
N CYS A 39 18.04 -0.03 7.46
CA CYS A 39 18.87 0.55 8.50
C CYS A 39 20.11 1.20 7.88
N ASP A 40 20.43 2.44 8.29
CA ASP A 40 21.75 3.03 8.08
C ASP A 40 22.81 2.17 8.80
N TYR A 41 22.46 1.66 9.99
CA TYR A 41 23.23 0.65 10.72
C TYR A 41 22.36 -0.08 11.74
N ARG A 42 22.75 -1.31 12.05
CA ARG A 42 22.27 -2.06 13.21
C ARG A 42 23.47 -2.50 14.04
N LEU A 43 23.43 -2.18 15.33
CA LEU A 43 24.42 -2.63 16.30
C LEU A 43 23.72 -3.57 17.30
N ASP A 44 24.21 -4.81 17.38
CA ASP A 44 23.86 -5.74 18.47
C ASP A 44 25.02 -5.72 19.47
N GLY A 45 24.75 -5.64 20.76
CA GLY A 45 25.79 -5.60 21.78
C GLY A 45 25.44 -6.38 23.04
N GLN A 46 26.48 -6.75 23.79
CA GLN A 46 26.35 -7.39 25.10
C GLN A 46 26.89 -6.46 26.18
N SER A 47 26.08 -6.23 27.21
CA SER A 47 26.43 -5.46 28.42
C SER A 47 26.33 -6.35 29.66
N ASP A 48 26.82 -5.87 30.81
CA ASP A 48 26.67 -6.54 32.11
C ASP A 48 25.19 -6.73 32.51
N SER A 49 24.30 -5.89 31.97
CA SER A 49 22.84 -5.94 32.21
C SER A 49 22.08 -6.76 31.16
N GLY A 50 22.79 -7.52 30.31
CA GLY A 50 22.22 -8.34 29.25
C GLY A 50 22.42 -7.74 27.85
N TRP A 51 21.68 -8.26 26.87
CA TRP A 51 21.85 -7.85 25.48
C TRP A 51 21.16 -6.52 25.20
N VAL A 52 21.75 -5.77 24.28
CA VAL A 52 21.28 -4.47 23.81
C VAL A 52 21.31 -4.43 22.28
N ARG A 53 20.43 -3.63 21.69
CA ARG A 53 20.36 -3.43 20.25
C ARG A 53 19.98 -2.01 19.90
N VAL A 54 20.66 -1.49 18.88
CA VAL A 54 20.36 -0.20 18.27
C VAL A 54 20.11 -0.40 16.78
N LYS A 55 19.00 0.13 16.29
CA LYS A 55 18.71 0.22 14.85
C LYS A 55 18.50 1.67 14.48
N GLN A 56 19.34 2.20 13.61
CA GLN A 56 19.12 3.50 13.00
C GLN A 56 18.55 3.28 11.61
N TYR A 57 17.27 3.60 11.43
CA TYR A 57 16.59 3.49 10.15
C TYR A 57 16.94 4.66 9.23
N THR A 58 16.99 4.40 7.92
CA THR A 58 17.25 5.40 6.86
C THR A 58 16.21 6.53 6.87
N ASN A 59 15.00 6.27 7.40
CA ASN A 59 13.95 7.27 7.57
C ASN A 59 14.13 8.20 8.78
N GLY A 60 15.25 8.08 9.51
CA GLY A 60 15.57 8.87 10.70
C GLY A 60 15.09 8.28 12.03
N THR A 61 14.36 7.17 12.03
CA THR A 61 13.93 6.53 13.29
C THR A 61 15.11 5.84 13.96
N LEU A 62 15.38 6.18 15.22
CA LEU A 62 16.29 5.42 16.08
C LEU A 62 15.45 4.50 16.97
N TYR A 63 15.71 3.20 16.92
CA TYR A 63 15.07 2.19 17.76
C TYR A 63 16.12 1.57 18.70
N LEU A 64 15.85 1.67 20.00
CA LEU A 64 16.67 1.07 21.06
C LEU A 64 15.90 -0.09 21.67
N GLU A 65 16.56 -1.22 21.88
CA GLU A 65 15.97 -2.41 22.47
C GLU A 65 16.98 -3.04 23.44
N ALA A 66 16.50 -3.54 24.59
CA ALA A 66 17.35 -4.22 25.57
C ALA A 66 16.58 -5.32 26.31
N SER A 67 17.30 -6.32 26.82
CA SER A 67 16.72 -7.37 27.67
C SER A 67 16.29 -6.89 29.05
N THR A 68 16.80 -5.74 29.50
CA THR A 68 16.51 -5.15 30.80
C THR A 68 16.28 -3.64 30.69
N GLN A 69 15.51 -3.08 31.63
CA GLN A 69 15.28 -1.63 31.69
C GLN A 69 16.58 -0.86 31.97
N ALA A 70 17.50 -1.44 32.76
CA ALA A 70 18.83 -0.88 33.00
C ALA A 70 19.62 -0.74 31.68
N GLY A 71 19.63 -1.78 30.84
CA GLY A 71 20.25 -1.72 29.51
C GLY A 71 19.61 -0.66 28.61
N LEU A 72 18.28 -0.51 28.64
CA LEU A 72 17.59 0.52 27.85
C LEU A 72 17.94 1.95 28.31
N ASN A 73 18.07 2.16 29.62
CA ASN A 73 18.47 3.46 30.18
C ASN A 73 19.89 3.82 29.74
N THR A 74 20.82 2.87 29.79
CA THR A 74 22.19 3.05 29.28
C THR A 74 22.19 3.48 27.80
N LEU A 75 21.43 2.78 26.94
CA LEU A 75 21.33 3.17 25.52
C LEU A 75 20.74 4.57 25.34
N SER A 76 19.74 4.92 26.15
CA SER A 76 19.06 6.22 26.07
C SER A 76 19.98 7.37 26.48
N GLU A 77 20.89 7.15 27.44
CA GLU A 77 21.92 8.14 27.79
C GLU A 77 22.91 8.40 26.64
N TYR A 78 23.39 7.34 25.97
CA TYR A 78 24.26 7.48 24.81
C TYR A 78 23.56 8.16 23.63
N ALA A 79 22.27 7.90 23.44
CA ALA A 79 21.45 8.59 22.46
C ALA A 79 21.27 10.08 22.79
N GLY A 80 21.10 10.43 24.08
CA GLY A 80 20.91 11.80 24.55
C GLY A 80 22.19 12.66 24.56
N LYS A 81 23.36 12.07 24.79
CA LYS A 81 24.66 12.80 24.82
C LYS A 81 25.18 13.21 23.44
N GLY A 82 24.64 12.66 22.36
CA GLY A 82 25.14 12.85 20.98
C GLY A 82 24.19 13.52 20.00
N SER A 83 23.00 13.92 20.43
CA SER A 83 21.99 14.49 19.53
C SER A 83 21.18 15.55 20.26
N GLY A 84 20.87 16.65 19.58
CA GLY A 84 19.82 17.59 20.00
C GLY A 84 18.42 16.95 19.93
N ALA A 85 18.27 15.71 20.44
CA ALA A 85 17.06 14.93 20.38
C ALA A 85 16.01 15.49 21.34
N GLN A 86 14.97 16.08 20.75
CA GLN A 86 13.70 16.28 21.45
C GLN A 86 12.90 14.98 21.42
N ALA A 87 12.44 14.52 22.60
CA ALA A 87 11.40 13.51 22.69
C ALA A 87 10.13 14.04 21.98
N ALA A 88 9.58 13.29 21.03
CA ALA A 88 8.47 13.77 20.22
C ALA A 88 7.16 13.90 21.04
N LYS A 89 6.66 15.14 21.18
CA LYS A 89 5.23 15.46 21.33
C LYS A 89 4.74 16.19 20.07
N SER A 90 3.46 15.98 19.73
CA SER A 90 2.86 16.27 18.42
C SER A 90 2.58 17.75 18.12
N LYS A 91 2.60 18.08 16.81
CA LYS A 91 1.73 19.00 16.01
C LYS A 91 2.41 20.17 15.27
N THR A 92 1.99 20.27 13.99
CA THR A 92 1.75 21.45 13.11
C THR A 92 2.89 22.38 12.66
N GLY A 93 3.30 22.20 11.39
CA GLY A 93 3.31 23.20 10.29
C GLY A 93 4.21 24.45 10.31
N LYS A 94 5.17 24.55 9.36
CA LYS A 94 5.27 25.60 8.31
C LYS A 94 6.44 25.32 7.34
N LYS A 95 6.36 25.91 6.14
CA LYS A 95 7.12 25.73 4.89
C LYS A 95 8.32 26.69 4.81
N ILE A 96 9.50 26.27 4.33
CA ILE A 96 10.56 27.11 3.71
C ILE A 96 11.32 26.27 2.65
N GLU A 97 11.67 26.92 1.52
CA GLU A 97 12.22 26.38 0.27
C GLU A 97 13.75 26.19 0.19
N SER A 98 14.12 25.33 -0.78
CA SER A 98 15.34 25.16 -1.59
C SER A 98 16.73 25.02 -0.93
N SER A 99 17.40 23.89 -1.21
CA SER A 99 18.37 23.79 -2.33
C SER A 99 19.17 22.47 -2.29
N GLY A 100 19.11 21.71 -3.39
CA GLY A 100 20.12 20.76 -3.88
C GLY A 100 20.65 19.66 -2.94
N LYS A 101 19.97 18.52 -2.88
CA LYS A 101 20.54 17.22 -2.45
C LYS A 101 19.96 16.10 -3.31
N VAL A 102 20.81 15.18 -3.76
CA VAL A 102 20.43 13.97 -4.51
C VAL A 102 19.39 13.20 -3.69
N GLU A 103 18.15 13.15 -4.18
CA GLU A 103 17.02 12.53 -3.49
C GLU A 103 17.20 11.01 -3.39
N ALA A 104 17.10 10.46 -2.18
CA ALA A 104 16.94 9.03 -2.00
C ALA A 104 15.58 8.61 -2.60
N LYS A 105 15.58 7.62 -3.51
CA LYS A 105 14.36 7.18 -4.21
C LYS A 105 13.26 6.79 -3.22
N PRO A 106 11.99 7.19 -3.47
CA PRO A 106 10.85 6.78 -2.66
C PRO A 106 10.80 5.26 -2.48
N ARG A 107 10.51 4.79 -1.27
CA ARG A 107 10.34 3.35 -1.00
C ARG A 107 9.22 2.78 -1.89
N GLY A 108 9.54 1.79 -2.70
CA GLY A 108 8.60 1.15 -3.63
C GLY A 108 8.74 1.65 -5.08
N LEU A 109 9.46 2.76 -5.31
CA LEU A 109 9.78 3.21 -6.67
C LEU A 109 10.79 2.24 -7.27
N LEU A 110 10.48 1.73 -8.46
CA LEU A 110 11.31 0.81 -9.21
C LEU A 110 12.01 1.55 -10.34
N ASP A 111 13.22 1.10 -10.66
CA ASP A 111 13.99 1.60 -11.80
C ASP A 111 13.57 0.83 -13.04
N ILE A 112 12.40 1.20 -13.56
CA ILE A 112 11.81 0.60 -14.76
C ILE A 112 12.09 1.53 -15.93
N GLU A 113 12.84 1.02 -16.90
CA GLU A 113 13.05 1.70 -18.17
C GLU A 113 11.86 1.45 -19.10
N GLY A 114 11.45 2.48 -19.83
CA GLY A 114 10.39 2.42 -20.84
C GLY A 114 8.98 2.22 -20.27
N ALA A 115 8.09 1.77 -21.14
CA ALA A 115 6.68 1.64 -20.83
C ALA A 115 6.34 0.40 -19.98
N TYR A 116 5.34 0.52 -19.11
CA TYR A 116 4.88 -0.58 -18.27
C TYR A 116 3.40 -0.45 -17.90
N ILE A 117 2.81 -1.56 -17.48
CA ILE A 117 1.46 -1.60 -16.89
C ILE A 117 1.56 -1.51 -15.37
N GLY A 118 0.95 -0.50 -14.74
CA GLY A 118 0.71 -0.51 -13.30
C GLY A 118 -0.65 -1.10 -12.95
N THR A 119 -0.77 -1.89 -11.88
CA THR A 119 -2.06 -2.43 -11.40
C THR A 119 -2.26 -2.23 -9.91
N ASP A 120 -3.50 -1.94 -9.49
CA ASP A 120 -3.89 -1.78 -8.09
C ASP A 120 -5.39 -2.09 -7.89
N GLU A 121 -5.81 -2.28 -6.64
CA GLU A 121 -7.20 -2.59 -6.28
C GLU A 121 -7.89 -1.57 -5.35
N SER A 122 -9.22 -1.57 -5.37
CA SER A 122 -10.06 -0.89 -4.39
C SER A 122 -11.25 -1.76 -3.98
N GLY A 123 -11.72 -1.58 -2.73
CA GLY A 123 -12.89 -2.30 -2.22
C GLY A 123 -12.60 -3.62 -1.50
N LYS A 124 -11.34 -4.08 -1.41
CA LYS A 124 -10.95 -5.32 -0.71
C LYS A 124 -11.37 -5.32 0.77
N GLY A 125 -11.17 -4.19 1.46
CA GLY A 125 -11.44 -4.03 2.89
C GLY A 125 -12.84 -3.50 3.21
N ASP A 126 -13.66 -3.28 2.18
CA ASP A 126 -14.98 -2.66 2.31
C ASP A 126 -16.07 -3.73 2.32
N TYR A 127 -16.95 -3.69 3.33
CA TYR A 127 -18.06 -4.64 3.45
C TYR A 127 -19.05 -4.50 2.29
N PHE A 128 -19.46 -3.26 2.00
CA PHE A 128 -20.35 -2.96 0.90
C PHE A 128 -19.60 -2.77 -0.41
N GLY A 129 -20.33 -2.95 -1.51
CA GLY A 129 -19.87 -2.65 -2.86
C GLY A 129 -18.91 -3.67 -3.47
N PRO A 130 -18.42 -3.36 -4.67
CA PRO A 130 -17.66 -4.30 -5.47
C PRO A 130 -16.24 -4.51 -4.92
N LEU A 131 -15.52 -5.46 -5.51
CA LEU A 131 -14.07 -5.44 -5.61
C LEU A 131 -13.72 -4.90 -7.00
N VAL A 132 -12.82 -3.91 -7.08
CA VAL A 132 -12.38 -3.35 -8.36
C VAL A 132 -10.87 -3.47 -8.45
N VAL A 133 -10.37 -4.04 -9.54
CA VAL A 133 -8.96 -3.96 -9.92
C VAL A 133 -8.86 -3.13 -11.19
N ALA A 134 -7.86 -2.26 -11.26
CA ALA A 134 -7.56 -1.53 -12.48
C ALA A 134 -6.10 -1.78 -12.89
N GLY A 135 -5.86 -1.68 -14.19
CA GLY A 135 -4.54 -1.55 -14.77
C GLY A 135 -4.47 -0.30 -15.63
N VAL A 136 -3.31 0.35 -15.65
CA VAL A 136 -3.02 1.51 -16.50
C VAL A 136 -1.66 1.29 -17.16
N TYR A 137 -1.64 1.34 -18.48
CA TYR A 137 -0.40 1.40 -19.26
C TYR A 137 0.11 2.84 -19.28
N VAL A 138 1.41 2.98 -19.02
CA VAL A 138 2.12 4.26 -19.05
C VAL A 138 3.41 4.10 -19.84
N ASP A 139 3.77 5.15 -20.56
CA ASP A 139 4.95 5.26 -21.42
C ASP A 139 5.73 6.56 -21.14
N GLU A 140 6.82 6.78 -21.86
CA GLU A 140 7.70 7.94 -21.65
C GLU A 140 7.00 9.29 -21.86
N GLY A 141 5.93 9.34 -22.66
CA GLY A 141 5.16 10.55 -22.91
C GLY A 141 4.11 10.83 -21.84
N THR A 142 3.45 9.78 -21.34
CA THR A 142 2.34 9.90 -20.39
C THR A 142 2.81 10.00 -18.93
N MET A 143 3.92 9.34 -18.56
CA MET A 143 4.41 9.35 -17.17
C MET A 143 4.67 10.76 -16.61
N PRO A 144 5.37 11.67 -17.32
CA PRO A 144 5.62 13.03 -16.81
C PRO A 144 4.33 13.84 -16.66
N VAL A 145 3.41 13.72 -17.62
CA VAL A 145 2.12 14.41 -17.59
C VAL A 145 1.30 13.97 -16.37
N LEU A 146 1.25 12.67 -16.09
CA LEU A 146 0.56 12.14 -14.90
C LEU A 146 1.20 12.63 -13.59
N GLN A 147 2.54 12.75 -13.54
CA GLN A 147 3.23 13.33 -12.39
C GLN A 147 2.85 14.81 -12.18
N GLU A 148 2.84 15.61 -13.25
CA GLU A 148 2.44 17.02 -13.20
C GLU A 148 0.98 17.23 -12.78
N LEU A 149 0.09 16.32 -13.19
CA LEU A 149 -1.32 16.31 -12.77
C LEU A 149 -1.48 16.05 -11.26
N GLY A 150 -0.44 15.56 -10.58
CA GLY A 150 -0.47 15.22 -9.17
C GLY A 150 -1.03 13.83 -8.89
N VAL A 151 -0.91 12.90 -9.84
CA VAL A 151 -1.23 11.48 -9.61
C VAL A 151 -0.32 10.95 -8.50
N ALA A 152 -0.94 10.47 -7.42
CA ALA A 152 -0.27 10.01 -6.22
C ALA A 152 -1.13 8.94 -5.52
N ASP A 153 -0.66 8.45 -4.38
CA ASP A 153 -1.38 7.51 -3.51
C ASP A 153 -2.84 7.96 -3.27
N SER A 154 -3.78 7.17 -3.78
CA SER A 154 -5.21 7.46 -3.74
C SER A 154 -5.76 7.62 -2.32
N LYS A 155 -5.10 7.03 -1.32
CA LYS A 155 -5.49 7.12 0.09
C LYS A 155 -5.31 8.53 0.67
N LYS A 156 -4.55 9.40 0.01
CA LYS A 156 -4.31 10.79 0.41
C LYS A 156 -5.22 11.79 -0.31
N LEU A 157 -6.02 11.32 -1.27
CA LEU A 157 -6.85 12.14 -2.13
C LEU A 157 -8.29 12.17 -1.63
N THR A 158 -8.98 13.29 -1.84
CA THR A 158 -10.42 13.39 -1.59
C THR A 158 -11.21 12.72 -2.72
N ASP A 159 -12.47 12.34 -2.50
CA ASP A 159 -13.30 11.77 -3.56
C ASP A 159 -13.47 12.73 -4.76
N ARG A 160 -13.45 14.05 -4.50
CA ARG A 160 -13.46 15.08 -5.55
C ARG A 160 -12.17 15.06 -6.37
N ASP A 161 -11.01 14.94 -5.72
CA ASP A 161 -9.73 14.83 -6.40
C ASP A 161 -9.64 13.54 -7.20
N ILE A 162 -10.10 12.41 -6.64
CA ILE A 162 -10.17 11.13 -7.35
C ILE A 162 -11.03 11.26 -8.61
N GLN A 163 -12.20 11.90 -8.54
CA GLN A 163 -13.04 12.10 -9.72
C GLN A 163 -12.36 12.95 -10.80
N ARG A 164 -11.74 14.07 -10.40
CA ARG A 164 -11.00 14.94 -11.32
C ARG A 164 -9.82 14.20 -11.96
N LEU A 165 -8.97 13.58 -11.14
CA LEU A 165 -7.76 12.89 -11.60
C LEU A 165 -8.10 11.68 -12.45
N ALA A 166 -9.14 10.92 -12.13
CA ALA A 166 -9.57 9.79 -12.97
C ALA A 166 -9.96 10.24 -14.39
N ALA A 167 -10.62 11.39 -14.53
CA ALA A 167 -10.93 11.96 -15.84
C ALA A 167 -9.66 12.39 -16.59
N GLN A 168 -8.75 13.08 -15.91
CA GLN A 168 -7.48 13.55 -16.50
C GLN A 168 -6.55 12.39 -16.87
N ILE A 169 -6.50 11.32 -16.08
CA ILE A 169 -5.76 10.08 -16.40
C ILE A 169 -6.30 9.49 -17.69
N LYS A 170 -7.63 9.29 -17.79
CA LYS A 170 -8.28 8.73 -19.00
C LYS A 170 -7.99 9.55 -20.25
N GLU A 171 -8.01 10.87 -20.14
CA GLU A 171 -7.68 11.79 -21.23
C GLU A 171 -6.20 11.69 -21.62
N THR A 172 -5.30 11.57 -20.64
CA THR A 172 -3.86 11.51 -20.85
C THR A 172 -3.40 10.20 -21.51
N VAL A 173 -3.84 9.06 -20.99
CA VAL A 173 -3.37 7.74 -21.47
C VAL A 173 -4.25 7.13 -22.55
N GLY A 174 -5.50 7.60 -22.68
CA GLY A 174 -6.50 7.01 -23.58
C GLY A 174 -7.19 5.76 -23.03
N GLU A 175 -8.41 5.49 -23.49
CA GLU A 175 -9.22 4.37 -22.97
C GLU A 175 -8.61 2.99 -23.25
N LYS A 176 -7.85 2.82 -24.34
CA LYS A 176 -7.16 1.54 -24.64
C LYS A 176 -6.02 1.23 -23.67
N ALA A 177 -5.47 2.24 -23.00
CA ALA A 177 -4.42 2.09 -22.00
C ALA A 177 -4.97 1.83 -20.59
N ILE A 178 -6.28 1.58 -20.43
CA ILE A 178 -6.92 1.31 -19.14
C ILE A 178 -7.72 0.02 -19.21
N SER A 179 -7.54 -0.85 -18.22
CA SER A 179 -8.40 -2.01 -17.99
C SER A 179 -8.98 -1.94 -16.59
N VAL A 180 -10.28 -2.25 -16.45
CA VAL A 180 -10.98 -2.27 -15.15
C VAL A 180 -11.74 -3.58 -15.02
N ILE A 181 -11.41 -4.35 -13.99
CA ILE A 181 -12.11 -5.57 -13.58
C ILE A 181 -12.99 -5.23 -12.37
N GLU A 182 -14.28 -4.99 -12.61
CA GLU A 182 -15.27 -4.77 -11.56
C GLU A 182 -16.02 -6.07 -11.24
N ILE A 183 -15.94 -6.49 -9.98
CA ILE A 183 -16.65 -7.66 -9.46
C ILE A 183 -17.71 -7.18 -8.46
N GLY A 184 -18.96 -7.07 -8.93
CA GLY A 184 -20.10 -6.69 -8.09
C GLY A 184 -20.37 -7.68 -6.94
N PRO A 185 -21.04 -7.26 -5.85
CA PRO A 185 -21.19 -8.08 -4.64
C PRO A 185 -21.74 -9.49 -4.87
N ALA A 186 -22.81 -9.64 -5.66
CA ALA A 186 -23.39 -10.94 -5.96
C ALA A 186 -22.38 -11.88 -6.63
N LYS A 187 -21.66 -11.40 -7.65
CA LYS A 187 -20.62 -12.17 -8.34
C LYS A 187 -19.41 -12.43 -7.45
N TYR A 188 -19.04 -11.45 -6.63
CA TYR A 188 -17.97 -11.57 -5.65
C TYR A 188 -18.25 -12.74 -4.70
N ASN A 189 -19.45 -12.80 -4.14
CA ASN A 189 -19.85 -13.86 -3.20
C ASN A 189 -19.79 -15.24 -3.86
N GLN A 190 -20.31 -15.37 -5.09
CA GLN A 190 -20.21 -16.61 -5.88
C GLN A 190 -18.76 -17.06 -6.12
N LEU A 191 -17.89 -16.12 -6.53
CA LEU A 191 -16.48 -16.40 -6.78
C LEU A 191 -15.75 -16.74 -5.49
N TYR A 192 -15.97 -15.99 -4.42
CA TYR A 192 -15.37 -16.25 -3.11
C TYR A 192 -15.66 -17.67 -2.64
N ASP A 193 -16.91 -18.11 -2.72
CA ASP A 193 -17.32 -19.47 -2.34
C ASP A 193 -16.68 -20.52 -3.25
N LYS A 194 -16.64 -20.29 -4.57
CA LYS A 194 -15.98 -21.19 -5.51
C LYS A 194 -14.50 -21.36 -5.18
N PHE A 195 -13.78 -20.26 -4.92
CA PHE A 195 -12.37 -20.30 -4.56
C PHE A 195 -12.16 -21.02 -3.23
N LYS A 196 -12.98 -20.71 -2.22
CA LYS A 196 -12.91 -21.36 -0.90
C LYS A 196 -13.11 -22.88 -0.99
N ARG A 197 -14.08 -23.35 -1.79
CA ARG A 197 -14.32 -24.79 -2.03
C ARG A 197 -13.13 -25.47 -2.71
N SER A 198 -12.34 -24.75 -3.48
CA SER A 198 -11.11 -25.25 -4.10
C SER A 198 -9.86 -25.03 -3.22
N GLY A 199 -10.01 -24.76 -1.93
CA GLY A 199 -8.89 -24.52 -1.00
C GLY A 199 -8.15 -23.20 -1.23
N LYS A 200 -8.71 -22.28 -2.04
CA LYS A 200 -8.14 -20.96 -2.33
C LYS A 200 -8.76 -19.89 -1.43
N ASN A 201 -8.10 -18.74 -1.34
CA ASN A 201 -8.49 -17.60 -0.51
C ASN A 201 -8.70 -16.32 -1.34
N LEU A 202 -9.08 -15.21 -0.70
CA LEU A 202 -9.29 -13.92 -1.35
C LEU A 202 -8.10 -13.44 -2.20
N ASN A 203 -6.87 -13.70 -1.77
CA ASN A 203 -5.68 -13.28 -2.51
C ASN A 203 -5.58 -13.96 -3.88
N HIS A 204 -6.17 -15.15 -4.06
CA HIS A 204 -6.24 -15.79 -5.36
C HIS A 204 -7.27 -15.13 -6.29
N LEU A 205 -8.38 -14.62 -5.73
CA LEU A 205 -9.36 -13.85 -6.51
C LEU A 205 -8.76 -12.50 -6.94
N LEU A 206 -8.05 -11.83 -6.04
CA LEU A 206 -7.29 -10.61 -6.35
C LEU A 206 -6.28 -10.89 -7.46
N ALA A 207 -5.42 -11.90 -7.29
CA ALA A 207 -4.43 -12.26 -8.29
C ALA A 207 -5.02 -12.57 -9.66
N TRP A 208 -6.15 -13.27 -9.72
CA TRP A 208 -6.87 -13.52 -10.96
C TRP A 208 -7.34 -12.23 -11.63
N ALA A 209 -7.84 -11.26 -10.84
CA ALA A 209 -8.30 -9.98 -11.36
C ALA A 209 -7.13 -9.10 -11.85
N HIS A 210 -5.99 -9.04 -11.13
CA HIS A 210 -4.78 -8.36 -11.58
C HIS A 210 -4.24 -8.95 -12.88
N ALA A 211 -4.07 -10.28 -12.92
CA ALA A 211 -3.58 -10.97 -14.12
C ALA A 211 -4.53 -10.80 -15.32
N THR A 212 -5.85 -10.80 -15.08
CA THR A 212 -6.83 -10.53 -16.13
C THR A 212 -6.74 -9.09 -16.63
N SER A 213 -6.51 -8.12 -15.74
CA SER A 213 -6.34 -6.73 -16.13
C SER A 213 -5.08 -6.52 -16.98
N ILE A 214 -3.98 -7.19 -16.64
CA ILE A 214 -2.74 -7.18 -17.42
C ILE A 214 -3.00 -7.77 -18.81
N GLU A 215 -3.64 -8.94 -18.89
CA GLU A 215 -3.91 -9.60 -20.18
C GLU A 215 -4.78 -8.73 -21.11
N ASN A 216 -5.82 -8.10 -20.55
CA ASN A 216 -6.69 -7.21 -21.31
C ASN A 216 -5.92 -6.02 -21.90
N LEU A 217 -5.02 -5.42 -21.12
CA LEU A 217 -4.18 -4.32 -21.60
C LEU A 217 -3.21 -4.77 -22.67
N LEU A 218 -2.50 -5.87 -22.47
CA LEU A 218 -1.58 -6.42 -23.48
C LEU A 218 -2.31 -6.71 -24.80
N THR A 219 -3.54 -7.22 -24.72
CA THR A 219 -4.38 -7.43 -25.91
C THR A 219 -4.76 -6.12 -26.60
N ALA A 220 -5.18 -5.10 -25.83
CA ALA A 220 -5.57 -3.81 -26.39
C ALA A 220 -4.38 -3.04 -27.01
N LEU A 221 -3.17 -3.18 -26.44
CA LEU A 221 -1.95 -2.52 -26.90
C LEU A 221 -1.39 -3.13 -28.20
N GLU A 222 -1.60 -4.43 -28.42
CA GLU A 222 -1.26 -5.07 -29.70
C GLU A 222 -2.05 -4.46 -30.87
N GLU A 223 -3.29 -4.00 -30.63
CA GLU A 223 -4.09 -3.33 -31.66
C GLU A 223 -3.59 -1.91 -31.99
N THR A 224 -2.65 -1.36 -31.21
CA THR A 224 -2.11 0.00 -31.36
C THR A 224 -0.61 0.01 -31.64
N ASP A 225 -0.04 -1.13 -32.04
CA ASP A 225 1.40 -1.34 -32.28
C ASP A 225 2.29 -0.92 -31.09
N SER A 226 1.71 -0.90 -29.89
CA SER A 226 2.39 -0.48 -28.66
C SER A 226 3.01 -1.69 -27.97
N VAL A 227 4.31 -1.65 -27.72
CA VAL A 227 5.04 -2.76 -27.08
C VAL A 227 5.12 -2.53 -25.57
N CYS A 228 4.66 -3.52 -24.79
CA CYS A 228 4.78 -3.53 -23.34
C CYS A 228 5.35 -4.87 -22.88
N SER A 229 6.53 -4.84 -22.25
CA SER A 229 7.23 -6.04 -21.77
C SER A 229 7.27 -6.14 -20.25
N GLN A 230 6.61 -5.22 -19.52
CA GLN A 230 6.71 -5.10 -18.08
C GLN A 230 5.39 -4.71 -17.40
N ALA A 231 5.19 -5.20 -16.18
CA ALA A 231 4.08 -4.79 -15.33
C ALA A 231 4.54 -4.63 -13.87
N VAL A 232 3.83 -3.79 -13.11
CA VAL A 232 4.07 -3.50 -11.70
C VAL A 232 2.78 -3.67 -10.91
N ALA A 233 2.84 -4.34 -9.77
CA ALA A 233 1.72 -4.49 -8.84
C ALA A 233 2.16 -4.32 -7.38
N ASP A 234 1.23 -3.90 -6.52
CA ASP A 234 1.48 -3.91 -5.07
C ASP A 234 1.56 -5.34 -4.54
N GLN A 235 2.53 -5.58 -3.66
CA GLN A 235 2.73 -6.90 -3.07
C GLN A 235 1.75 -7.12 -1.91
N PHE A 236 0.55 -7.63 -2.21
CA PHE A 236 -0.48 -7.94 -1.20
C PHE A 236 -0.35 -9.33 -0.56
N GLY A 237 0.69 -10.09 -0.90
CA GLY A 237 0.92 -11.46 -0.40
C GLY A 237 2.14 -12.10 -1.03
N ASN A 238 2.11 -13.44 -1.15
CA ASN A 238 3.16 -14.17 -1.86
C ASN A 238 3.16 -13.80 -3.36
N GLU A 239 4.32 -13.46 -3.91
CA GLU A 239 4.49 -13.06 -5.31
C GLU A 239 3.96 -14.09 -6.30
N ARG A 240 3.96 -15.37 -5.91
CA ARG A 240 3.42 -16.48 -6.71
C ARG A 240 1.93 -16.34 -6.99
N TYR A 241 1.18 -15.54 -6.21
CA TYR A 241 -0.25 -15.37 -6.44
C TYR A 241 -0.53 -14.83 -7.83
N ILE A 242 -0.04 -13.63 -8.18
CA ILE A 242 -0.29 -13.04 -9.50
C ILE A 242 0.43 -13.87 -10.59
N LEU A 243 1.69 -14.26 -10.36
CA LEU A 243 2.47 -15.05 -11.32
C LEU A 243 1.73 -16.34 -11.75
N SER A 244 1.09 -17.05 -10.80
CA SER A 244 0.33 -18.26 -11.11
C SER A 244 -0.98 -18.04 -11.88
N GLN A 245 -1.45 -16.78 -11.96
CA GLN A 245 -2.69 -16.41 -12.65
C GLN A 245 -2.43 -15.69 -13.97
N LEU A 246 -1.16 -15.36 -14.30
CA LEU A 246 -0.81 -14.79 -15.60
C LEU A 246 -1.28 -15.69 -16.74
N LYS A 247 -1.91 -15.06 -17.73
CA LYS A 247 -2.39 -15.70 -18.95
C LYS A 247 -1.30 -15.63 -20.02
N ASP A 248 -1.62 -16.02 -21.25
CA ASP A 248 -0.61 -16.30 -22.26
C ASP A 248 0.25 -15.08 -22.61
N LYS A 249 -0.34 -13.89 -22.77
CA LYS A 249 0.44 -12.66 -22.98
C LYS A 249 1.15 -12.22 -21.71
N GLY A 250 0.47 -12.30 -20.57
CA GLY A 250 1.05 -11.95 -19.26
C GLY A 250 2.29 -12.78 -18.90
N LYS A 251 2.38 -14.04 -19.34
CA LYS A 251 3.56 -14.90 -19.14
C LYS A 251 4.78 -14.46 -19.96
N ALA A 252 4.59 -13.66 -21.00
CA ALA A 252 5.66 -13.17 -21.86
C ALA A 252 6.30 -11.87 -21.34
N ILE A 253 5.77 -11.29 -20.25
CA ILE A 253 6.26 -10.03 -19.68
C ILE A 253 6.92 -10.23 -18.32
N THR A 254 7.72 -9.26 -17.89
CA THR A 254 8.29 -9.23 -16.55
C THR A 254 7.31 -8.57 -15.57
N LEU A 255 6.84 -9.32 -14.57
CA LEU A 255 6.01 -8.79 -13.49
C LEU A 255 6.87 -8.44 -12.27
N HIS A 256 6.92 -7.15 -11.93
CA HIS A 256 7.52 -6.63 -10.71
C HIS A 256 6.46 -6.49 -9.62
N GLN A 257 6.74 -7.03 -8.43
CA GLN A 257 5.88 -6.88 -7.26
C GLN A 257 6.70 -6.24 -6.15
N THR A 258 6.22 -5.13 -5.61
CA THR A 258 6.91 -4.41 -4.54
C THR A 258 5.90 -3.88 -3.53
N PRO A 259 6.20 -3.87 -2.22
CA PRO A 259 5.37 -3.17 -1.26
C PRO A 259 5.41 -1.67 -1.54
N LYS A 260 4.27 -1.01 -1.40
CA LYS A 260 4.13 0.43 -1.70
C LYS A 260 4.34 0.74 -3.17
N ALA A 261 3.82 -0.13 -4.03
CA ALA A 261 3.98 0.02 -5.47
C ALA A 261 3.36 1.33 -6.00
N GLU A 262 2.48 2.00 -5.24
CA GLU A 262 1.94 3.33 -5.56
C GLU A 262 3.01 4.43 -5.67
N ALA A 263 4.26 4.15 -5.31
CA ALA A 263 5.39 5.02 -5.64
C ALA A 263 5.66 5.08 -7.17
N ASN A 264 5.20 4.09 -7.94
CA ASN A 264 5.30 4.05 -9.40
C ASN A 264 4.04 4.66 -10.03
N ILE A 265 4.21 5.59 -10.97
CA ILE A 265 3.11 6.42 -11.48
C ILE A 265 1.97 5.61 -12.12
N GLY A 266 2.28 4.52 -12.82
CA GLY A 266 1.25 3.65 -13.41
C GLY A 266 0.39 2.96 -12.35
N VAL A 267 0.99 2.56 -11.22
CA VAL A 267 0.27 1.93 -10.11
C VAL A 267 -0.57 2.96 -9.36
N ALA A 268 -0.03 4.17 -9.13
CA ALA A 268 -0.80 5.27 -8.56
C ALA A 268 -2.01 5.64 -9.44
N ALA A 269 -1.83 5.70 -10.76
CA ALA A 269 -2.91 5.94 -11.70
C ALA A 269 -3.97 4.82 -11.64
N ALA A 270 -3.55 3.55 -11.62
CA ALA A 270 -4.45 2.41 -11.46
C ALA A 270 -5.23 2.49 -10.14
N SER A 271 -4.59 2.87 -9.04
CA SER A 271 -5.23 3.08 -7.73
C SER A 271 -6.37 4.09 -7.81
N ILE A 272 -6.13 5.23 -8.48
CA ILE A 272 -7.13 6.29 -8.66
C ILE A 272 -8.29 5.79 -9.52
N ILE A 273 -8.02 5.09 -10.63
CA ILE A 273 -9.07 4.54 -11.50
C ILE A 273 -9.92 3.49 -10.76
N ALA A 274 -9.29 2.57 -10.03
CA ALA A 274 -9.97 1.56 -9.23
C ALA A 274 -10.84 2.21 -8.15
N ARG A 275 -10.30 3.20 -7.43
CA ARG A 275 -11.01 3.94 -6.39
C ARG A 275 -12.20 4.72 -6.95
N HIS A 276 -12.00 5.42 -8.06
CA HIS A 276 -13.06 6.18 -8.74
C HIS A 276 -14.24 5.27 -9.11
N ARG A 277 -13.93 4.12 -9.73
CA ARG A 277 -14.96 3.15 -10.12
C ARG A 277 -15.67 2.54 -8.90
N PHE A 278 -14.93 2.20 -7.86
CA PHE A 278 -15.47 1.67 -6.61
C PHE A 278 -16.46 2.64 -5.95
N VAL A 279 -16.09 3.91 -5.76
CA VAL A 279 -16.96 4.93 -5.15
C VAL A 279 -18.20 5.19 -6.00
N ARG A 280 -18.07 5.26 -7.33
CA ARG A 280 -19.23 5.40 -8.22
C ARG A 280 -20.20 4.23 -8.09
N LYS A 281 -19.69 3.00 -7.98
CA LYS A 281 -20.55 1.81 -7.84
C LYS A 281 -21.25 1.77 -6.48
N ILE A 282 -20.57 2.19 -5.40
CA ILE A 282 -21.18 2.37 -4.09
C ILE A 282 -22.33 3.38 -4.15
N GLY A 283 -22.13 4.53 -4.80
CA GLY A 283 -23.16 5.55 -4.99
C GLY A 283 -24.37 5.01 -5.76
N ALA A 284 -24.12 4.27 -6.85
CA ALA A 284 -25.18 3.64 -7.64
C ALA A 284 -25.99 2.62 -6.83
N LEU A 285 -25.32 1.75 -6.06
CA LEU A 285 -25.99 0.78 -5.17
C LEU A 285 -26.76 1.49 -4.05
N SER A 286 -26.20 2.55 -3.47
CA SER A 286 -26.87 3.34 -2.44
C SER A 286 -28.16 3.99 -2.95
N GLY A 287 -28.13 4.51 -4.18
CA GLY A 287 -29.31 5.06 -4.86
C GLY A 287 -30.34 3.99 -5.19
N GLN A 288 -29.90 2.85 -5.75
CA GLN A 288 -30.77 1.73 -6.12
C GLN A 288 -31.55 1.17 -4.93
N PHE A 289 -30.90 1.02 -3.78
CA PHE A 289 -31.52 0.47 -2.57
C PHE A 289 -32.02 1.54 -1.60
N GLU A 290 -31.85 2.83 -1.92
CA GLU A 290 -32.22 3.96 -1.07
C GLU A 290 -31.72 3.83 0.38
N VAL A 291 -30.50 3.33 0.54
CA VAL A 291 -29.81 3.17 1.82
C VAL A 291 -28.38 3.65 1.64
N GLU A 292 -27.88 4.43 2.59
CA GLU A 292 -26.48 4.83 2.58
C GLU A 292 -25.58 3.61 2.79
N LEU A 293 -24.65 3.34 1.86
CA LEU A 293 -23.66 2.27 1.96
C LEU A 293 -22.27 2.86 2.27
N PRO A 294 -21.94 3.10 3.55
CA PRO A 294 -20.66 3.68 3.92
C PRO A 294 -19.50 2.71 3.65
N LEU A 295 -18.32 3.29 3.41
CA LEU A 295 -17.10 2.55 3.15
C LEU A 295 -16.50 1.93 4.42
N GLY A 296 -15.64 0.93 4.24
CA GLY A 296 -14.94 0.19 5.28
C GLY A 296 -15.76 -0.95 5.89
N ALA A 297 -15.47 -1.27 7.15
CA ALA A 297 -16.13 -2.36 7.90
C ALA A 297 -16.33 -2.01 9.39
N GLY A 298 -16.45 -0.71 9.71
CA GLY A 298 -16.56 -0.21 11.09
C GLY A 298 -17.99 -0.13 11.63
N PRO A 299 -18.20 0.48 12.83
CA PRO A 299 -19.50 0.57 13.48
C PRO A 299 -20.61 1.21 12.63
N ARG A 300 -20.28 2.25 11.86
CA ARG A 300 -21.23 2.91 10.94
C ARG A 300 -21.73 1.95 9.84
N VAL A 301 -20.84 1.09 9.34
CA VAL A 301 -21.17 0.07 8.34
C VAL A 301 -22.11 -0.97 8.92
N LEU A 302 -21.85 -1.43 10.15
CA LEU A 302 -22.73 -2.35 10.87
C LEU A 302 -24.13 -1.76 11.08
N GLN A 303 -24.22 -0.49 11.47
CA GLN A 303 -25.49 0.21 11.64
C GLN A 303 -26.29 0.27 10.33
N GLN A 304 -25.65 0.63 9.22
CA GLN A 304 -26.32 0.68 7.92
C GLN A 304 -26.67 -0.71 7.39
N ALA A 305 -25.86 -1.73 7.69
CA ALA A 305 -26.20 -3.11 7.36
C ALA A 305 -27.47 -3.59 8.09
N LYS A 306 -27.63 -3.26 9.38
CA LYS A 306 -28.89 -3.53 10.11
C LYS A 306 -30.07 -2.81 9.47
N ARG A 307 -29.91 -1.52 9.14
CA ARG A 307 -30.96 -0.74 8.45
C ARG A 307 -31.33 -1.34 7.10
N PHE A 308 -30.34 -1.79 6.33
CA PHE A 308 -30.55 -2.45 5.05
C PHE A 308 -31.37 -3.73 5.22
N VAL A 309 -31.00 -4.60 6.17
CA VAL A 309 -31.73 -5.84 6.46
C VAL A 309 -33.17 -5.56 6.91
N THR A 310 -33.39 -4.56 7.77
CA THR A 310 -34.76 -4.18 8.19
C THR A 310 -35.62 -3.73 7.01
N ARG A 311 -35.03 -3.08 6.00
CA ARG A 311 -35.76 -2.53 4.86
C ARG A 311 -35.98 -3.53 3.72
N HIS A 312 -34.97 -4.35 3.44
CA HIS A 312 -34.89 -5.17 2.22
C HIS A 312 -34.77 -6.67 2.48
N GLY A 313 -34.69 -7.08 3.75
CA GLY A 313 -34.49 -8.47 4.16
C GLY A 313 -33.01 -8.90 4.11
N GLY A 314 -32.71 -9.98 4.84
CA GLY A 314 -31.34 -10.52 4.96
C GLY A 314 -30.79 -11.06 3.64
N GLU A 315 -31.62 -11.68 2.81
CA GLU A 315 -31.22 -12.28 1.53
C GLU A 315 -30.70 -11.22 0.53
N ALA A 316 -31.27 -10.02 0.56
CA ALA A 316 -30.89 -8.91 -0.31
C ALA A 316 -29.46 -8.40 -0.04
N LEU A 317 -28.86 -8.69 1.13
CA LEU A 317 -27.47 -8.29 1.43
C LEU A 317 -26.48 -8.82 0.40
N THR A 318 -26.75 -9.99 -0.19
CA THR A 318 -25.89 -10.60 -1.22
C THR A 318 -25.68 -9.70 -2.44
N GLN A 319 -26.61 -8.76 -2.69
CA GLN A 319 -26.57 -7.83 -3.82
C GLN A 319 -25.70 -6.59 -3.55
N VAL A 320 -25.48 -6.25 -2.27
CA VAL A 320 -24.77 -5.02 -1.88
C VAL A 320 -23.50 -5.27 -1.07
N ALA A 321 -23.34 -6.45 -0.48
CA ALA A 321 -22.29 -6.73 0.50
C ALA A 321 -21.48 -8.01 0.21
N LYS A 322 -20.26 -8.04 0.74
CA LYS A 322 -19.36 -9.19 0.73
C LYS A 322 -19.66 -10.07 1.95
N MET A 323 -20.36 -11.18 1.74
CA MET A 323 -21.02 -11.93 2.83
C MET A 323 -20.07 -12.60 3.83
N HIS A 324 -18.83 -12.89 3.43
CA HIS A 324 -17.82 -13.51 4.31
C HIS A 324 -17.29 -12.61 5.44
N PHE A 325 -17.61 -11.31 5.46
CA PHE A 325 -17.21 -10.40 6.54
C PHE A 325 -17.95 -10.72 7.84
N LYS A 326 -17.30 -10.47 8.99
CA LYS A 326 -17.90 -10.62 10.33
C LYS A 326 -19.20 -9.81 10.49
N THR A 327 -19.31 -8.68 9.81
CA THR A 327 -20.51 -7.83 9.80
C THR A 327 -21.77 -8.62 9.47
N THR A 328 -21.72 -9.55 8.51
CA THR A 328 -22.88 -10.38 8.13
C THR A 328 -23.40 -11.20 9.31
N GLN A 329 -22.50 -11.82 10.08
CA GLN A 329 -22.87 -12.62 11.26
C GLN A 329 -23.47 -11.79 12.40
N GLN A 330 -23.27 -10.48 12.39
CA GLN A 330 -23.76 -9.56 13.43
C GLN A 330 -25.12 -8.94 13.06
N VAL A 331 -25.59 -9.13 11.82
CA VAL A 331 -26.83 -8.52 11.31
C VAL A 331 -27.89 -9.54 10.89
N LEU A 332 -27.48 -10.78 10.60
CA LEU A 332 -28.37 -11.93 10.37
C LEU A 332 -28.49 -12.74 11.66
#